data_AF-A0A1A8ZA24-F1
#
_entry.id   AF-A0A1A8ZA24-F1
#
_cell.length_a   1.000
_cell.length_b   1.000
_cell.length_c   1.000
_cell.angle_alpha   90.00
_cell.angle_beta   90.00
_cell.angle_gamma   90.00
#
_symmetry.space_group_name_H-M   'P 1'
#
loop_
_entity.id
_entity.type
_entity.pdbx_description
1 polymer ?
#
loop_
_entity_poly.entity_id
_entity_poly.type
_entity_poly.pdbx_seq_one_letter_code
_entity_poly.pdbx_strand_id
1 'polypeptide(L)'
;MPDLTIAERIIQELLHTTLPLDDDELARRLEIQPRQTINQVCRRLEQSRQVRRYIGPSGKIVNELVGGSLPAGTVIEHALLPEPAAGDSATQRRAEGVMLSQLSERLGKTLRPRRFALPDGVRVEVDGVDEDLTLLVEAWAHQGPPKSAQKHKVLADAMRLLFVASTLPVPPRMVLCLSDNEAARHFTTARSWAATALRTFDIRVEVVELPAELRSEIVAAQQRQYR
;
A
#
# COMPACT_ATOMS: atom_id res chain seq x y z
N MET A 1 -16.46 -22.29 -13.27
CA MET A 1 -16.26 -21.04 -12.50
C MET A 1 -17.64 -20.59 -12.04
N PRO A 2 -17.85 -20.19 -10.79
CA PRO A 2 -19.18 -19.73 -10.36
C PRO A 2 -19.55 -18.44 -11.11
N ASP A 3 -20.79 -18.36 -11.61
CA ASP A 3 -21.32 -17.14 -12.18
C ASP A 3 -21.39 -16.07 -11.08
N LEU A 4 -20.78 -14.91 -11.35
CA LEU A 4 -20.81 -13.77 -10.44
C LEU A 4 -22.26 -13.32 -10.23
N THR A 5 -22.60 -13.08 -8.97
CA THR A 5 -23.89 -12.50 -8.59
C THR A 5 -24.04 -11.09 -9.17
N ILE A 6 -25.28 -10.63 -9.32
CA ILE A 6 -25.56 -9.26 -9.80
C ILE A 6 -24.89 -8.21 -8.91
N ALA A 7 -24.81 -8.45 -7.60
CA ALA A 7 -24.13 -7.56 -6.67
C ALA A 7 -22.63 -7.44 -6.95
N GLU A 8 -21.94 -8.58 -7.16
CA GLU A 8 -20.52 -8.61 -7.49
C GLU A 8 -20.24 -7.93 -8.83
N ARG A 9 -21.11 -8.14 -9.83
CA ARG A 9 -21.01 -7.49 -11.14
C ARG A 9 -21.16 -5.97 -11.04
N ILE A 10 -22.09 -5.47 -10.21
CA ILE A 10 -22.26 -4.03 -9.94
C ILE A 10 -21.01 -3.46 -9.25
N ILE A 11 -20.47 -4.14 -8.24
CA ILE A 11 -19.26 -3.70 -7.54
C ILE A 11 -18.07 -3.65 -8.50
N GLN A 12 -17.87 -4.69 -9.33
CA GLN A 12 -16.81 -4.70 -10.34
C GLN A 12 -16.93 -3.55 -11.33
N GLU A 13 -18.14 -3.24 -11.81
CA GLU A 13 -18.34 -2.12 -12.74
C GLU A 13 -18.04 -0.76 -12.10
N LEU A 14 -18.41 -0.58 -10.82
CA LEU A 14 -18.11 0.62 -10.05
C LEU A 14 -16.61 0.74 -9.72
N LEU A 15 -15.89 -0.37 -9.56
CA LEU A 15 -14.43 -0.39 -9.38
C LEU A 15 -13.67 0.05 -10.64
N HIS A 16 -14.17 -0.29 -11.83
CA HIS A 16 -13.52 0.04 -13.10
C HIS A 16 -13.84 1.45 -13.62
N THR A 17 -14.74 2.18 -12.96
CA THR A 17 -15.16 3.52 -13.39
C THR A 17 -14.72 4.58 -12.39
N THR A 18 -14.17 5.69 -12.88
CA THR A 18 -13.72 6.85 -12.07
C THR A 18 -14.86 7.78 -11.64
N LEU A 19 -16.06 7.59 -12.18
CA LEU A 19 -17.26 8.40 -11.95
C LEU A 19 -18.42 7.53 -11.40
N PRO A 20 -19.22 8.07 -10.46
CA PRO A 20 -20.46 7.44 -10.01
C PRO A 20 -21.43 7.16 -11.16
N LEU A 21 -22.10 6.01 -11.12
CA LEU A 21 -23.00 5.54 -12.19
C LEU A 21 -24.45 5.53 -11.73
N ASP A 22 -25.37 6.03 -12.57
CA ASP A 22 -26.80 5.92 -12.30
C ASP A 22 -27.34 4.50 -12.59
N ASP A 23 -28.56 4.22 -12.08
CA ASP A 23 -29.19 2.89 -12.22
C ASP A 23 -29.44 2.50 -13.70
N ASP A 24 -29.64 3.46 -14.62
CA ASP A 24 -29.81 3.21 -16.06
C ASP A 24 -28.48 2.87 -16.73
N GLU A 25 -27.43 3.60 -16.34
CA GLU A 25 -26.05 3.39 -16.79
C GLU A 25 -25.58 1.98 -16.40
N LEU A 26 -25.81 1.56 -15.15
CA LEU A 26 -25.49 0.22 -14.66
C LEU A 26 -26.32 -0.87 -15.36
N ALA A 27 -27.63 -0.64 -15.56
CA ALA A 27 -28.49 -1.60 -16.25
C ALA A 27 -28.05 -1.83 -17.70
N ARG A 28 -27.65 -0.75 -18.40
CA ARG A 28 -27.14 -0.81 -19.78
C ARG A 28 -25.80 -1.52 -19.85
N ARG A 29 -24.85 -1.20 -18.97
CA ARG A 29 -23.49 -1.77 -19.01
C ARG A 29 -23.43 -3.22 -18.59
N LEU A 30 -24.27 -3.63 -17.63
CA LEU A 30 -24.33 -5.00 -17.15
C LEU A 30 -25.33 -5.85 -17.93
N GLU A 31 -26.02 -5.28 -18.92
CA GLU A 31 -27.09 -5.94 -19.68
C GLU A 31 -28.17 -6.55 -18.76
N ILE A 32 -28.49 -5.86 -17.66
CA ILE A 32 -29.44 -6.34 -16.65
C ILE A 32 -30.78 -5.65 -16.87
N GLN A 33 -31.81 -6.46 -17.11
CA GLN A 33 -33.20 -6.02 -17.16
C GLN A 33 -34.06 -6.88 -16.22
N PRO A 34 -35.06 -6.30 -15.54
CA PRO A 34 -35.42 -4.88 -15.55
C PRO A 34 -34.45 -4.01 -14.72
N ARG A 35 -34.37 -2.70 -15.02
CA ARG A 35 -33.69 -1.67 -14.19
C ARG A 35 -33.99 -1.79 -12.69
N GLN A 36 -35.19 -2.25 -12.33
CA GLN A 36 -35.61 -2.42 -10.94
C GLN A 36 -34.70 -3.39 -10.17
N THR A 37 -34.09 -4.36 -10.85
CA THR A 37 -33.12 -5.29 -10.28
C THR A 37 -31.88 -4.55 -9.78
N ILE A 38 -31.33 -3.61 -10.57
CA ILE A 38 -30.22 -2.75 -10.15
C ILE A 38 -30.63 -1.93 -8.94
N ASN A 39 -31.80 -1.29 -8.99
CA ASN A 39 -32.28 -0.46 -7.88
C ASN A 39 -32.38 -1.24 -6.56
N GLN A 40 -32.95 -2.45 -6.59
CA GLN A 40 -33.08 -3.31 -5.41
C GLN A 40 -31.72 -3.76 -4.88
N VAL A 41 -30.80 -4.15 -5.76
CA VAL A 41 -29.46 -4.62 -5.37
C VAL A 41 -28.64 -3.46 -4.82
N CYS A 42 -28.63 -2.30 -5.46
CA CYS A 42 -27.90 -1.13 -4.97
C CYS A 42 -28.47 -0.58 -3.64
N ARG A 43 -29.79 -0.67 -3.41
CA ARG A 43 -30.38 -0.37 -2.08
C ARG A 43 -29.88 -1.34 -1.00
N ARG A 44 -29.76 -2.63 -1.33
CA ARG A 44 -29.17 -3.62 -0.41
C ARG A 44 -27.69 -3.35 -0.16
N LEU A 45 -26.94 -3.00 -1.21
CA LEU A 45 -25.52 -2.63 -1.10
C LEU A 45 -25.33 -1.37 -0.25
N GLU A 46 -26.23 -0.39 -0.36
CA GLU A 46 -26.28 0.80 0.49
C GLU A 46 -26.56 0.45 1.96
N GLN A 47 -27.52 -0.41 2.24
CA GLN A 47 -27.78 -0.90 3.61
C GLN A 47 -26.55 -1.60 4.21
N SER A 48 -25.79 -2.32 3.38
CA SER A 48 -24.52 -2.96 3.78
C SER A 48 -23.30 -2.03 3.72
N ARG A 49 -23.50 -0.72 3.46
CA ARG A 49 -22.44 0.30 3.34
C ARG A 49 -21.35 0.03 2.29
N GLN A 50 -21.66 -0.74 1.25
CA GLN A 50 -20.74 -1.00 0.13
C GLN A 50 -20.89 0.05 -0.98
N VAL A 51 -22.08 0.63 -1.13
CA VAL A 51 -22.39 1.65 -2.14
C VAL A 51 -23.06 2.84 -1.47
N ARG A 52 -22.67 4.06 -1.85
CA ARG A 52 -23.30 5.31 -1.45
C ARG A 52 -24.23 5.73 -2.59
N ARG A 53 -25.50 5.97 -2.27
CA ARG A 53 -26.46 6.50 -3.23
C ARG A 53 -26.74 7.96 -2.92
N TYR A 54 -26.66 8.83 -3.93
CA TYR A 54 -26.95 10.26 -3.78
C TYR A 54 -27.40 10.87 -5.11
N ILE A 55 -27.93 12.10 -5.07
CA ILE A 55 -28.37 12.82 -6.27
C ILE A 55 -27.14 13.43 -6.96
N GLY A 56 -26.85 12.96 -8.18
CA GLY A 56 -25.75 13.44 -9.00
C GLY A 56 -26.07 14.75 -9.74
N PRO A 57 -25.09 15.33 -10.47
CA PRO A 57 -25.23 16.62 -11.15
C PRO A 57 -26.37 16.69 -12.18
N SER A 58 -26.75 15.55 -12.74
CA SER A 58 -27.85 15.42 -13.70
C SER A 58 -29.23 15.29 -13.04
N GLY A 59 -29.33 15.38 -11.70
CA GLY A 59 -30.56 15.16 -10.94
C GLY A 59 -30.95 13.69 -10.79
N LYS A 60 -30.17 12.75 -11.34
CA LYS A 60 -30.37 11.32 -11.19
C LYS A 60 -29.70 10.77 -9.94
N ILE A 61 -30.23 9.67 -9.39
CA ILE A 61 -29.57 8.94 -8.31
C ILE A 61 -28.40 8.17 -8.89
N VAL A 62 -27.19 8.49 -8.42
CA VAL A 62 -25.95 7.81 -8.78
C VAL A 62 -25.48 6.90 -7.64
N ASN A 63 -24.72 5.88 -8.02
CA ASN A 63 -24.13 4.88 -7.15
C ASN A 63 -22.61 5.07 -7.18
N GLU A 64 -22.03 5.30 -6.02
CA GLU A 64 -20.59 5.43 -5.81
C GLU A 64 -20.15 4.32 -4.85
N LEU A 65 -19.03 3.66 -5.12
CA LEU A 65 -18.49 2.67 -4.19
C LEU A 65 -18.04 3.38 -2.90
N VAL A 66 -18.50 2.92 -1.75
CA VAL A 66 -18.07 3.48 -0.45
C VAL A 66 -16.66 2.99 -0.19
N GLY A 67 -15.69 3.85 -0.49
CA GLY A 67 -14.28 3.52 -0.42
C GLY A 67 -13.86 2.65 -1.60
N GLY A 68 -12.85 3.09 -2.35
CA GLY A 68 -12.00 2.18 -3.12
C GLY A 68 -11.12 1.35 -2.18
N SER A 69 -11.73 0.70 -1.20
CA SER A 69 -11.09 -0.21 -0.27
C SER A 69 -11.72 -1.57 -0.49
N LEU A 70 -10.89 -2.56 -0.77
CA LEU A 70 -11.27 -3.97 -0.67
C LEU A 70 -12.06 -4.16 0.63
N PRO A 71 -13.08 -5.04 0.67
CA PRO A 71 -13.87 -5.24 1.87
C PRO A 71 -12.92 -5.37 3.05
N ALA A 72 -13.13 -4.51 4.06
CA ALA A 72 -12.40 -4.53 5.32
C ALA A 72 -12.65 -5.88 5.99
N GLY A 73 -11.97 -6.91 5.52
CA GLY A 73 -11.85 -8.17 6.19
C GLY A 73 -11.00 -7.89 7.41
N THR A 74 -11.53 -8.30 8.54
CA THR A 74 -10.89 -8.31 9.85
C THR A 74 -9.38 -8.54 9.69
N VAL A 75 -8.58 -7.48 9.84
CA VAL A 75 -7.13 -7.57 9.92
C VAL A 75 -6.83 -8.25 11.24
N ILE A 76 -6.62 -9.57 11.22
CA ILE A 76 -6.22 -10.29 12.42
C ILE A 76 -4.76 -9.94 12.67
N GLU A 77 -4.57 -9.10 13.69
CA GLU A 77 -3.30 -8.65 14.21
C GLU A 77 -2.50 -9.82 14.80
N HIS A 78 -1.22 -9.91 14.42
CA HIS A 78 -0.31 -10.84 15.06
C HIS A 78 0.97 -10.10 15.45
N ALA A 79 1.19 -9.98 16.76
CA ALA A 79 2.47 -9.53 17.31
C ALA A 79 3.55 -10.58 17.01
N LEU A 80 4.71 -10.13 16.52
CA LEU A 80 5.87 -11.00 16.28
C LEU A 80 6.94 -10.78 17.38
N LEU A 81 7.47 -11.89 17.90
CA LEU A 81 8.72 -11.94 18.66
C LEU A 81 9.89 -12.09 17.65
N PRO A 82 11.04 -11.42 17.82
CA PRO A 82 12.13 -11.51 16.86
C PRO A 82 12.93 -12.80 17.04
N GLU A 83 13.01 -13.61 15.96
CA GLU A 83 13.93 -14.73 15.82
C GLU A 83 15.29 -14.22 15.27
N PRO A 84 16.44 -14.63 15.83
CA PRO A 84 17.74 -14.17 15.37
C PRO A 84 18.24 -15.02 14.19
N ALA A 85 18.44 -14.41 13.02
CA ALA A 85 19.12 -15.05 11.89
C ALA A 85 20.54 -14.48 11.69
N ALA A 86 21.54 -15.36 11.64
CA ALA A 86 22.95 -15.03 11.35
C ALA A 86 23.21 -14.90 9.84
N GLY A 87 24.04 -13.93 9.42
CA GLY A 87 24.46 -13.70 8.03
C GLY A 87 24.41 -12.22 7.62
N ASP A 88 24.84 -11.86 6.40
CA ASP A 88 24.87 -10.47 5.87
C ASP A 88 23.52 -9.74 5.96
N SER A 89 22.44 -10.52 5.99
CA SER A 89 21.08 -10.04 6.25
C SER A 89 20.89 -9.47 7.66
N ALA A 90 21.71 -9.86 8.65
CA ALA A 90 21.68 -9.32 10.01
C ALA A 90 22.20 -7.88 10.08
N THR A 91 23.25 -7.54 9.33
CA THR A 91 23.76 -6.15 9.26
C THR A 91 22.73 -5.24 8.58
N GLN A 92 22.11 -5.70 7.49
CA GLN A 92 21.02 -4.95 6.82
C GLN A 92 19.81 -4.77 7.75
N ARG A 93 19.33 -5.84 8.41
CA ARG A 93 18.22 -5.73 9.38
C ARG A 93 18.52 -4.80 10.55
N ARG A 94 19.75 -4.86 11.08
CA ARG A 94 20.17 -3.96 12.16
C ARG A 94 20.14 -2.51 11.70
N ALA A 95 20.62 -2.25 10.47
CA ALA A 95 20.56 -0.93 9.88
C ALA A 95 19.13 -0.47 9.63
N GLU A 96 18.26 -1.32 9.07
CA GLU A 96 16.84 -1.03 8.89
C GLU A 96 16.16 -0.68 10.24
N GLY A 97 16.50 -1.39 11.33
CA GLY A 97 16.03 -1.04 12.68
C GLY A 97 16.50 0.33 13.18
N VAL A 98 17.77 0.69 12.92
CA VAL A 98 18.30 2.03 13.23
C VAL A 98 17.60 3.10 12.40
N MET A 99 17.38 2.85 11.11
CA MET A 99 16.66 3.75 10.21
C MET A 99 15.25 4.04 10.70
N LEU A 100 14.51 3.00 11.07
CA LEU A 100 13.15 3.13 11.62
C LEU A 100 13.13 3.88 12.95
N SER A 101 14.14 3.68 13.80
CA SER A 101 14.25 4.39 15.08
C SER A 101 14.46 5.89 14.87
N GLN A 102 15.40 6.28 13.99
CA GLN A 102 15.63 7.69 13.64
C GLN A 102 14.39 8.33 12.98
N LEU A 103 13.72 7.60 12.08
CA LEU A 103 12.49 8.10 11.45
C LEU A 103 11.36 8.25 12.48
N SER A 104 11.24 7.32 13.42
CA SER A 104 10.27 7.37 14.53
C SER A 104 10.46 8.63 15.37
N GLU A 105 11.69 8.91 15.78
CA GLU A 105 12.04 10.12 16.54
C GLU A 105 11.72 11.39 15.76
N ARG A 106 12.11 11.44 14.47
CA ARG A 106 11.86 12.60 13.60
C ARG A 106 10.36 12.89 13.41
N LEU A 107 9.54 11.84 13.35
CA LEU A 107 8.10 11.96 13.11
C LEU A 107 7.26 12.03 14.40
N GLY A 108 7.86 11.81 15.57
CA GLY A 108 7.14 11.73 16.84
C GLY A 108 6.14 10.55 16.88
N LYS A 109 6.45 9.46 16.18
CA LYS A 109 5.59 8.28 16.04
C LYS A 109 6.39 7.03 16.37
N THR A 110 5.84 6.13 17.19
CA THR A 110 6.47 4.84 17.45
C THR A 110 6.20 3.90 16.28
N LEU A 111 7.23 3.58 15.49
CA LEU A 111 7.13 2.60 14.40
C LEU A 111 7.52 1.21 14.90
N ARG A 112 6.72 0.21 14.55
CA ARG A 112 7.02 -1.21 14.82
C ARG A 112 6.73 -2.06 13.59
N PRO A 113 7.50 -3.14 13.35
CA PRO A 113 7.14 -4.12 12.33
C PRO A 113 5.74 -4.66 12.59
N ARG A 114 4.91 -4.71 11.55
CA ARG A 114 3.54 -5.22 11.65
C ARG A 114 3.22 -6.14 10.49
N ARG A 115 2.59 -7.26 10.83
CA ARG A 115 2.06 -8.21 9.87
C ARG A 115 0.56 -8.02 9.70
N PHE A 116 0.13 -7.86 8.46
CA PHE A 116 -1.26 -7.75 8.03
C PHE A 116 -1.71 -9.09 7.47
N ALA A 117 -2.79 -9.63 8.03
CA ALA A 117 -3.48 -10.79 7.48
C ALA A 117 -4.60 -10.32 6.56
N LEU A 118 -4.70 -10.94 5.39
CA LEU A 118 -5.68 -10.63 4.37
C LEU A 118 -6.81 -11.68 4.34
N PRO A 119 -7.98 -11.36 3.77
CA PRO A 119 -9.16 -12.23 3.80
C PRO A 119 -8.94 -13.63 3.20
N ASP A 120 -8.02 -13.74 2.25
CA ASP A 120 -7.64 -14.97 1.55
C ASP A 120 -6.51 -15.74 2.25
N GLY A 121 -6.08 -15.30 3.43
CA GLY A 121 -5.01 -15.90 4.22
C GLY A 121 -3.61 -15.44 3.82
N VAL A 122 -3.47 -14.56 2.82
CA VAL A 122 -2.17 -13.95 2.47
C VAL A 122 -1.69 -13.07 3.62
N ARG A 123 -0.37 -13.07 3.85
CA ARG A 123 0.27 -12.27 4.90
C ARG A 123 1.25 -11.30 4.27
N VAL A 124 1.15 -10.05 4.69
CA VAL A 124 2.03 -8.98 4.25
C VAL A 124 2.70 -8.38 5.49
N GLU A 125 4.01 -8.19 5.44
CA GLU A 125 4.77 -7.60 6.54
C GLU A 125 5.27 -6.22 6.12
N VAL A 126 5.05 -5.23 6.98
CA VAL A 126 5.52 -3.86 6.81
C VAL A 126 6.53 -3.56 7.91
N ASP A 127 7.69 -3.03 7.53
CA ASP A 127 8.84 -2.87 8.42
C ASP A 127 8.56 -1.90 9.59
N GLY A 128 7.82 -0.83 9.33
CA GLY A 128 7.46 0.17 10.33
C GLY A 128 6.03 0.67 10.18
N VAL A 129 5.24 0.51 11.24
CA VAL A 129 3.85 0.96 11.31
C VAL A 129 3.60 1.65 12.64
N ASP A 130 2.87 2.76 12.64
CA ASP A 130 2.41 3.39 13.88
C ASP A 130 1.14 2.72 14.44
N GLU A 131 0.89 2.91 15.74
CA GLU A 131 -0.22 2.25 16.43
C GLU A 131 -1.58 2.54 15.79
N ASP A 132 -1.78 3.78 15.35
CA ASP A 132 -3.02 4.27 14.75
C ASP A 132 -3.21 3.83 13.27
N LEU A 133 -2.27 3.09 12.68
CA LEU A 133 -2.27 2.71 11.26
C LEU A 133 -2.35 3.91 10.29
N THR A 134 -1.78 5.05 10.69
CA THR A 134 -1.76 6.28 9.89
C THR A 134 -0.47 6.44 9.07
N LEU A 135 0.55 5.62 9.34
CA LEU A 135 1.85 5.65 8.70
C LEU A 135 2.36 4.21 8.47
N LEU A 136 2.70 3.91 7.22
CA LEU A 136 3.35 2.67 6.80
C LEU A 136 4.73 2.99 6.21
N VAL A 137 5.74 2.20 6.60
CA VAL A 137 7.14 2.41 6.23
C VAL A 137 7.78 1.09 5.80
N GLU A 138 8.44 1.10 4.64
CA GLU A 138 9.42 0.07 4.25
C GLU A 138 10.83 0.69 4.31
N ALA A 139 11.77 -0.01 4.93
CA ALA A 139 13.14 0.46 5.13
C ALA A 139 14.10 -0.29 4.21
N TRP A 140 15.03 0.45 3.59
CA TRP A 140 16.03 -0.15 2.73
C TRP A 140 17.43 0.41 2.98
N ALA A 141 18.24 -0.38 3.68
CA ALA A 141 19.60 -0.03 4.08
C ALA A 141 20.63 -0.27 2.96
N HIS A 142 20.51 0.44 1.84
CA HIS A 142 21.45 0.35 0.71
C HIS A 142 22.31 1.59 0.56
N GLN A 143 23.56 1.38 0.16
CA GLN A 143 24.56 2.43 -0.04
C GLN A 143 25.03 2.48 -1.49
N GLY A 144 24.99 3.67 -2.08
CA GLY A 144 25.35 3.92 -3.48
C GLY A 144 24.21 3.73 -4.49
N PRO A 145 24.49 3.89 -5.79
CA PRO A 145 23.47 3.84 -6.83
C PRO A 145 22.89 2.43 -7.02
N PRO A 146 21.56 2.29 -7.14
CA PRO A 146 20.92 0.98 -7.19
C PRO A 146 21.06 0.34 -8.58
N LYS A 147 21.33 -0.96 -8.62
CA LYS A 147 21.23 -1.82 -9.81
C LYS A 147 19.77 -2.08 -10.17
N SER A 148 19.53 -2.63 -11.37
CA SER A 148 18.16 -2.91 -11.86
C SER A 148 17.32 -3.75 -10.88
N ALA A 149 17.85 -4.89 -10.42
CA ALA A 149 17.15 -5.75 -9.46
C ALA A 149 16.86 -5.05 -8.12
N GLN A 150 17.74 -4.16 -7.67
CA GLN A 150 17.54 -3.37 -6.45
C GLN A 150 16.45 -2.32 -6.63
N LYS A 151 16.34 -1.72 -7.82
CA LYS A 151 15.20 -0.83 -8.13
C LYS A 151 13.88 -1.59 -8.09
N HIS A 152 13.85 -2.80 -8.64
CA HIS A 152 12.66 -3.66 -8.58
C HIS A 152 12.31 -4.03 -7.13
N LYS A 153 13.30 -4.27 -6.26
CA LYS A 153 13.05 -4.49 -4.83
C LYS A 153 12.31 -3.30 -4.21
N VAL A 154 12.84 -2.08 -4.33
CA VAL A 154 12.20 -0.89 -3.75
C VAL A 154 10.79 -0.66 -4.31
N LEU A 155 10.57 -0.95 -5.59
CA LEU A 155 9.25 -0.84 -6.20
C LEU A 155 8.28 -1.95 -5.73
N ALA A 156 8.78 -3.15 -5.45
CA ALA A 156 7.98 -4.20 -4.83
C ALA A 156 7.58 -3.81 -3.40
N ASP A 157 8.48 -3.16 -2.64
CA ASP A 157 8.19 -2.62 -1.31
C ASP A 157 7.15 -1.48 -1.40
N ALA A 158 7.24 -0.60 -2.40
CA ALA A 158 6.20 0.41 -2.66
C ALA A 158 4.83 -0.21 -3.00
N MET A 159 4.81 -1.29 -3.80
CA MET A 159 3.59 -2.04 -4.08
C MET A 159 3.02 -2.65 -2.80
N ARG A 160 3.88 -3.14 -1.91
CA ARG A 160 3.47 -3.70 -0.61
C ARG A 160 2.73 -2.65 0.22
N LEU A 161 3.30 -1.45 0.32
CA LEU A 161 2.67 -0.32 1.00
C LEU A 161 1.30 0.02 0.40
N LEU A 162 1.23 0.12 -0.93
CA LEU A 162 -0.03 0.37 -1.65
C LEU A 162 -1.09 -0.68 -1.35
N PHE A 163 -0.69 -1.94 -1.37
CA PHE A 163 -1.61 -3.04 -1.16
C PHE A 163 -2.16 -3.02 0.27
N VAL A 164 -1.31 -2.87 1.29
CA VAL A 164 -1.76 -2.74 2.67
C VAL A 164 -2.63 -1.48 2.85
N ALA A 165 -2.21 -0.34 2.30
CA ALA A 165 -3.00 0.90 2.36
C ALA A 165 -4.41 0.73 1.80
N SER A 166 -4.58 -0.07 0.72
CA SER A 166 -5.88 -0.32 0.09
C SER A 166 -6.85 -1.14 0.94
N THR A 167 -6.37 -1.84 1.97
CA THR A 167 -7.21 -2.66 2.88
C THR A 167 -7.56 -1.95 4.17
N LEU A 168 -7.00 -0.77 4.41
CA LEU A 168 -7.26 0.04 5.59
C LEU A 168 -8.48 0.95 5.37
N PRO A 169 -9.29 1.19 6.43
CA PRO A 169 -10.50 2.02 6.32
C PRO A 169 -10.18 3.49 6.05
N VAL A 170 -8.99 3.94 6.43
CA VAL A 170 -8.48 5.29 6.19
C VAL A 170 -7.11 5.15 5.50
N PRO A 171 -6.88 5.85 4.38
CA PRO A 171 -5.59 5.80 3.69
C PRO A 171 -4.45 6.30 4.60
N PRO A 172 -3.41 5.48 4.85
CA PRO A 172 -2.23 5.91 5.61
C PRO A 172 -1.29 6.74 4.74
N ARG A 173 -0.39 7.48 5.40
CA ARG A 173 0.83 8.00 4.76
C ARG A 173 1.77 6.83 4.47
N MET A 174 2.34 6.79 3.28
CA MET A 174 3.29 5.75 2.88
C MET A 174 4.69 6.33 2.71
N VAL A 175 5.70 5.66 3.28
CA VAL A 175 7.09 6.10 3.25
C VAL A 175 8.02 4.96 2.84
N LEU A 176 8.90 5.24 1.88
CA LEU A 176 10.12 4.48 1.63
C LEU A 176 11.26 5.15 2.39
N CYS A 177 11.77 4.50 3.43
CA CYS A 177 12.89 4.98 4.23
C CYS A 177 14.21 4.43 3.66
N LEU A 178 15.05 5.29 3.09
CA LEU A 178 16.33 4.94 2.47
C LEU A 178 17.49 5.51 3.30
N SER A 179 18.66 4.89 3.23
CA SER A 179 19.83 5.33 4.01
C SER A 179 20.92 6.06 3.22
N ASP A 180 20.70 6.33 1.94
CA ASP A 180 21.69 6.97 1.07
C ASP A 180 21.03 7.81 -0.03
N ASN A 181 21.59 8.99 -0.27
CA ASN A 181 21.06 9.93 -1.27
C ASN A 181 21.28 9.44 -2.71
N GLU A 182 22.37 8.73 -3.00
CA GLU A 182 22.60 8.15 -4.33
C GLU A 182 21.63 7.00 -4.60
N ALA A 183 21.32 6.20 -3.57
CA ALA A 183 20.28 5.17 -3.61
C ALA A 183 18.90 5.79 -3.90
N ALA A 184 18.56 6.88 -3.22
CA ALA A 184 17.27 7.57 -3.34
C ALA A 184 17.09 8.30 -4.68
N ARG A 185 18.17 8.74 -5.34
CA ARG A 185 18.12 9.61 -6.53
C ARG A 185 17.21 9.08 -7.64
N HIS A 186 17.20 7.77 -7.88
CA HIS A 186 16.36 7.16 -8.92
C HIS A 186 14.85 7.28 -8.64
N PHE A 187 14.47 7.37 -7.36
CA PHE A 187 13.09 7.41 -6.87
C PHE A 187 12.60 8.83 -6.59
N THR A 188 13.49 9.82 -6.58
CA THR A 188 13.14 11.23 -6.34
C THR A 188 13.25 12.11 -7.58
N THR A 189 14.10 11.76 -8.55
CA THR A 189 14.32 12.59 -9.74
C THR A 189 13.10 12.62 -10.66
N ALA A 190 12.60 13.81 -11.02
CA ALA A 190 11.36 14.01 -11.79
C ALA A 190 11.30 13.30 -13.16
N ARG A 191 12.44 12.94 -13.76
CA ARG A 191 12.52 12.25 -15.06
C ARG A 191 12.38 10.73 -14.99
N SER A 192 12.36 10.15 -13.79
CA SER A 192 12.18 8.71 -13.60
C SER A 192 10.68 8.37 -13.58
N TRP A 193 10.28 7.34 -14.32
CA TRP A 193 8.91 6.81 -14.25
C TRP A 193 8.58 6.37 -12.82
N ALA A 194 9.55 5.76 -12.13
CA ALA A 194 9.40 5.31 -10.75
C ALA A 194 9.14 6.49 -9.82
N ALA A 195 9.92 7.55 -9.92
CA ALA A 195 9.72 8.76 -9.12
C ALA A 195 8.36 9.42 -9.40
N THR A 196 7.91 9.36 -10.66
CA THR A 196 6.59 9.88 -11.04
C THR A 196 5.48 9.03 -10.43
N ALA A 197 5.57 7.71 -10.51
CA ALA A 197 4.61 6.81 -9.89
C ALA A 197 4.52 7.01 -8.37
N LEU A 198 5.67 7.05 -7.67
CA LEU A 198 5.71 7.28 -6.22
C LEU A 198 5.00 8.58 -5.83
N ARG A 199 5.24 9.68 -6.55
CA ARG A 199 4.54 10.95 -6.31
C ARG A 199 3.04 10.86 -6.59
N THR A 200 2.64 10.23 -7.70
CA THR A 200 1.23 10.05 -8.07
C THR A 200 0.46 9.29 -7.00
N PHE A 201 1.11 8.32 -6.34
CA PHE A 201 0.52 7.50 -5.29
C PHE A 201 0.77 8.04 -3.86
N ASP A 202 1.28 9.27 -3.71
CA ASP A 202 1.67 9.88 -2.43
C ASP A 202 2.59 8.99 -1.55
N ILE A 203 3.48 8.22 -2.19
CA ILE A 203 4.53 7.47 -1.51
C ILE A 203 5.75 8.36 -1.41
N ARG A 204 6.11 8.73 -0.18
CA ARG A 204 7.22 9.65 0.09
C ARG A 204 8.52 8.87 0.22
N VAL A 205 9.60 9.42 -0.31
CA VAL A 205 10.95 8.89 -0.10
C VAL A 205 11.62 9.75 0.97
N GLU A 206 11.96 9.14 2.09
CA GLU A 206 12.63 9.78 3.21
C GLU A 206 14.03 9.21 3.35
N VAL A 207 15.05 10.08 3.38
CA VAL A 207 16.43 9.65 3.61
C VAL A 207 16.79 9.86 5.08
N VAL A 208 17.42 8.86 5.68
CA VAL A 208 17.98 8.91 7.03
C VAL A 208 19.48 8.65 6.96
N GLU A 209 20.24 9.33 7.80
CA GLU A 209 21.70 9.20 7.81
C GLU A 209 22.13 8.17 8.84
N LEU A 210 22.73 7.08 8.36
CA LEU A 210 23.26 6.04 9.24
C LEU A 210 24.61 6.47 9.85
N PRO A 211 24.93 6.01 11.08
CA PRO A 211 26.26 6.17 11.65
C PRO A 211 27.35 5.64 10.72
N ALA A 212 28.50 6.33 10.68
CA ALA A 212 29.58 6.04 9.73
C ALA A 212 30.11 4.60 9.83
N GLU A 213 30.14 4.05 11.04
CA GLU A 213 30.55 2.68 11.33
C GLU A 213 29.58 1.69 10.67
N LEU A 214 28.27 1.89 10.89
CA LEU A 214 27.23 1.02 10.34
C LEU A 214 27.15 1.13 8.82
N ARG A 215 27.32 2.34 8.27
CA ARG A 215 27.46 2.56 6.83
C ARG A 215 28.62 1.76 6.25
N SER A 216 29.78 1.78 6.92
CA SER A 216 30.95 1.02 6.48
C SER A 216 30.73 -0.49 6.51
N GLU A 217 30.05 -1.00 7.55
CA GLU A 217 29.64 -2.41 7.64
C GLU A 217 28.72 -2.82 6.48
N ILE A 218 27.72 -1.99 6.15
CA ILE A 218 26.82 -2.23 5.01
C ILE A 218 27.61 -2.29 3.71
N VAL A 219 28.49 -1.31 3.46
CA VAL A 219 29.29 -1.27 2.23
C VAL A 219 30.14 -2.54 2.10
N ALA A 220 30.78 -2.99 3.19
CA ALA A 220 31.56 -4.22 3.21
C ALA A 220 30.68 -5.47 2.98
N ALA A 221 29.46 -5.51 3.53
CA ALA A 221 28.50 -6.59 3.27
C ALA A 221 28.03 -6.62 1.81
N GLN A 222 27.69 -5.45 1.24
CA GLN A 222 27.30 -5.33 -0.16
C GLN A 222 28.40 -5.82 -1.11
N GLN A 223 29.67 -5.48 -0.84
CA GLN A 223 30.81 -5.93 -1.65
C GLN A 223 30.98 -7.45 -1.63
N ARG A 224 30.71 -8.11 -0.50
CA ARG A 224 30.77 -9.57 -0.38
C ARG A 224 29.66 -10.27 -1.16
N GLN A 225 28.47 -9.68 -1.20
CA GLN A 225 27.33 -10.19 -2.00
C GLN A 225 27.53 -10.06 -3.52
N TYR A 226 28.55 -9.31 -3.97
CA TYR A 226 28.90 -9.16 -5.38
C TYR A 226 30.07 -10.04 -5.83
N ARG A 227 30.61 -10.90 -4.95
CA ARG A 227 31.62 -11.90 -5.33
C ARG A 227 31.00 -13.21 -5.77
#